data_AF-A0A8T7EJ48-F1
#
_entry.id   AF-A0A8T7EJ48-F1
#
_cell.length_a   1.000
_cell.length_b   1.000
_cell.length_c   1.000
_cell.angle_alpha   90.00
_cell.angle_beta   90.00
_cell.angle_gamma   90.00
#
_symmetry.space_group_name_H-M   'P 1'
#
loop_
_entity.id
_entity.type
_entity.pdbx_description
1 polymer ?
#
loop_
_entity_poly.entity_id
_entity_poly.type
_entity_poly.pdbx_seq_one_letter_code
_entity_poly.pdbx_strand_id
1 'polypeptide(L)'
;MLTLNIPGVTLEENKERLKIVVPLKRKWMYLAVYSLLLVTWLAMMLYGLMFTWQMAFSGARFAFAFAFLLLLLLLVLYRLGRTIWRQWQYFVAGREILFLFADHLVIRRPVSLLGITTAYDRPYIRPFYYDEPQHSPAFEYGNLYVLFAVGLPRADAEELVRFLNGRYFPDVDED
;
A
#
# COMPACT_ATOMS: atom_id res chain seq x y z
N MET A 1 -15.82 21.08 18.24
CA MET A 1 -15.43 19.67 18.00
C MET A 1 -16.07 19.25 16.68
N LEU A 2 -15.29 19.07 15.63
CA LEU A 2 -15.81 18.50 14.38
C LEU A 2 -16.11 17.02 14.66
N THR A 3 -17.38 16.64 14.61
CA THR A 3 -17.81 15.24 14.69
C THR A 3 -17.88 14.69 13.27
N LEU A 4 -16.94 13.84 12.89
CA LEU A 4 -16.97 13.14 11.61
C LEU A 4 -17.89 11.92 11.74
N ASN A 5 -18.97 11.86 10.95
CA ASN A 5 -19.99 10.80 11.05
C ASN A 5 -20.14 10.06 9.72
N ILE A 6 -19.08 9.33 9.34
CA ILE A 6 -19.07 8.52 8.11
C ILE A 6 -19.37 7.05 8.46
N PRO A 7 -20.36 6.41 7.82
CA PRO A 7 -20.70 5.01 8.05
C PRO A 7 -19.48 4.07 7.87
N GLY A 8 -19.13 3.35 8.94
CA GLY A 8 -18.06 2.36 8.93
C GLY A 8 -16.64 2.93 9.12
N VAL A 9 -16.48 4.25 9.19
CA VAL A 9 -15.21 4.88 9.61
C VAL A 9 -15.19 4.97 11.14
N THR A 10 -14.14 4.43 11.77
CA THR A 10 -13.99 4.53 13.23
C THR A 10 -12.88 5.50 13.59
N LEU A 11 -13.18 6.38 14.54
CA LEU A 11 -12.25 7.37 15.09
C LEU A 11 -11.87 6.93 16.50
N GLU A 12 -10.57 6.75 16.72
CA GLU A 12 -10.00 6.52 18.04
C GLU A 12 -9.04 7.67 18.32
N GLU A 13 -9.50 8.65 19.12
CA GLU A 13 -8.65 9.76 19.57
C GLU A 13 -7.93 9.36 20.87
N ASN A 14 -6.61 9.50 20.88
CA ASN A 14 -5.77 9.39 22.05
C ASN A 14 -4.99 10.70 22.21
N LYS A 15 -4.48 10.98 23.42
CA LYS A 15 -3.74 12.21 23.76
C LYS A 15 -2.56 12.49 22.82
N GLU A 16 -1.98 11.46 22.22
CA GLU A 16 -0.81 11.56 21.34
C GLU A 16 -1.13 11.44 19.85
N ARG A 17 -2.27 10.85 19.49
CA ARG A 17 -2.59 10.53 18.09
C ARG A 17 -4.08 10.40 17.83
N LEU A 18 -4.49 10.78 16.63
CA LEU A 18 -5.80 10.45 16.09
C LEU A 18 -5.67 9.26 15.13
N LYS A 19 -6.40 8.19 15.40
CA LYS A 19 -6.45 7.02 14.52
C LYS A 19 -7.80 7.00 13.80
N ILE A 20 -7.75 6.99 12.47
CA ILE A 20 -8.92 6.90 11.59
C ILE A 20 -8.84 5.56 10.87
N VAL A 21 -9.85 4.70 11.05
CA VAL A 21 -9.95 3.42 10.33
C VAL A 21 -10.99 3.57 9.24
N VAL A 22 -10.57 3.40 7.99
CA VAL A 22 -11.43 3.49 6.81
C VAL A 22 -11.62 2.10 6.21
N PRO A 23 -12.87 1.64 6.00
CA PRO A 23 -13.13 0.39 5.30
C PRO A 23 -12.82 0.56 3.81
N LEU A 24 -12.06 -0.37 3.23
CA LEU A 24 -11.75 -0.34 1.80
C LEU A 24 -12.69 -1.28 1.02
N LYS A 25 -13.22 -0.80 -0.10
CA LYS A 25 -13.95 -1.67 -1.03
C LYS A 25 -12.96 -2.56 -1.77
N ARG A 26 -13.04 -3.86 -1.49
CA ARG A 26 -12.17 -4.86 -2.12
C ARG A 26 -12.48 -5.00 -3.61
N LYS A 27 -11.48 -4.75 -4.46
CA LYS A 27 -11.56 -5.02 -5.90
C LYS A 27 -11.19 -6.48 -6.18
N TRP A 28 -12.19 -7.37 -6.11
CA TRP A 28 -12.02 -8.82 -6.21
C TRP A 28 -11.28 -9.28 -7.48
N MET A 29 -11.52 -8.63 -8.62
CA MET A 29 -10.85 -8.95 -9.88
C MET A 29 -9.31 -8.80 -9.77
N TYR A 30 -8.85 -7.65 -9.28
CA TYR A 30 -7.40 -7.42 -9.08
C TYR A 30 -6.82 -8.38 -8.05
N LEU A 31 -7.55 -8.63 -6.95
CA LEU A 31 -7.11 -9.59 -5.94
C LEU A 31 -6.91 -10.99 -6.55
N ALA A 32 -7.85 -11.46 -7.39
CA ALA A 32 -7.74 -12.76 -8.05
C ALA A 32 -6.53 -12.82 -8.99
N VAL A 33 -6.35 -11.80 -9.84
CA VAL A 33 -5.21 -11.71 -10.77
C VAL A 33 -3.88 -11.71 -10.01
N TYR A 34 -3.73 -10.86 -9.00
CA TYR A 34 -2.50 -10.80 -8.21
C TYR A 34 -2.26 -12.07 -7.39
N SER A 35 -3.32 -12.76 -6.94
CA SER A 35 -3.18 -14.04 -6.24
C SER A 35 -2.65 -15.13 -7.18
N LEU A 36 -3.19 -15.21 -8.40
CA LEU A 36 -2.69 -16.14 -9.42
C LEU A 36 -1.24 -15.85 -9.77
N LEU A 37 -0.89 -14.58 -10.00
CA LEU A 37 0.48 -14.16 -10.27
C LEU A 37 1.42 -14.52 -9.11
N LEU A 38 0.98 -14.36 -7.86
CA LEU A 38 1.75 -14.71 -6.67
C LEU A 38 2.06 -16.20 -6.62
N VAL A 39 1.06 -17.05 -6.86
CA VAL A 39 1.19 -18.51 -6.86
C VAL A 39 2.11 -18.96 -8.00
N THR A 40 1.89 -18.45 -9.21
CA THR A 40 2.74 -18.74 -10.37
C THR A 40 4.19 -18.32 -10.11
N TRP A 41 4.39 -17.11 -9.58
CA TRP A 41 5.72 -16.62 -9.21
C TRP A 41 6.41 -17.54 -8.19
N LEU A 42 5.69 -17.94 -7.14
CA LEU A 42 6.23 -18.82 -6.09
C LEU A 42 6.60 -20.20 -6.67
N ALA A 43 5.75 -20.77 -7.51
CA ALA A 43 6.02 -22.02 -8.20
C ALA A 43 7.27 -21.92 -9.11
N MET A 44 7.38 -20.85 -9.91
CA MET A 44 8.53 -20.62 -10.77
C MET A 44 9.82 -20.41 -9.98
N MET A 45 9.78 -19.68 -8.85
CA MET A 45 10.93 -19.50 -7.98
C MET A 45 11.41 -20.82 -7.37
N LEU A 46 10.48 -21.62 -6.82
CA LEU A 46 10.81 -22.92 -6.22
C LEU A 46 11.37 -23.89 -7.26
N TYR A 47 10.69 -24.03 -8.40
CA TYR A 47 11.14 -24.87 -9.50
C TYR A 47 12.50 -24.43 -10.03
N GLY A 48 12.68 -23.13 -10.29
CA GLY A 48 13.94 -22.59 -10.79
C GLY A 48 15.09 -22.81 -9.81
N LEU A 49 14.85 -22.73 -8.50
CA LEU A 49 15.86 -23.01 -7.48
C LEU A 49 16.24 -24.49 -7.44
N MET A 50 15.26 -25.39 -7.49
CA MET A 50 15.50 -26.85 -7.59
C MET A 50 16.27 -27.21 -8.86
N PHE A 51 15.88 -26.64 -9.99
CA PHE A 51 16.52 -26.87 -11.29
C PHE A 51 17.95 -26.34 -11.33
N THR A 52 18.18 -25.15 -10.76
CA THR A 52 19.53 -24.57 -10.63
C THR A 52 20.44 -25.48 -9.79
N TRP A 53 19.92 -25.99 -8.67
CA TRP A 53 20.64 -26.94 -7.83
C TRP A 53 21.00 -28.21 -8.60
N GLN A 54 20.01 -28.86 -9.24
CA GLN A 54 20.25 -30.07 -10.03
C GLN A 54 21.31 -29.84 -11.13
N MET A 55 21.26 -28.69 -11.81
CA MET A 55 22.18 -28.39 -12.89
C MET A 55 23.61 -28.15 -12.40
N ALA A 56 23.77 -27.48 -11.24
CA ALA A 56 25.08 -27.24 -10.63
C ALA A 56 25.82 -28.56 -10.31
N PHE A 57 25.10 -29.62 -9.96
CA PHE A 57 25.67 -30.95 -9.64
C PHE A 57 25.60 -31.96 -10.79
N SER A 58 25.21 -31.55 -12.00
CA SER A 58 25.04 -32.44 -13.15
C SER A 58 26.35 -32.95 -13.77
N GLY A 59 27.49 -32.35 -13.45
CA GLY A 59 28.79 -32.68 -14.05
C GLY A 59 28.95 -32.26 -15.52
N ALA A 60 28.00 -31.52 -16.08
CA ALA A 60 28.05 -31.06 -17.48
C ALA A 60 29.17 -30.02 -17.70
N ARG A 61 29.78 -30.03 -18.91
CA ARG A 61 30.90 -29.15 -19.28
C ARG A 61 30.64 -27.65 -19.12
N PHE A 62 29.37 -27.23 -19.10
CA PHE A 62 28.96 -25.83 -18.90
C PHE A 62 27.99 -25.64 -17.72
N ALA A 63 27.93 -26.60 -16.79
CA ALA A 63 27.03 -26.56 -15.63
C ALA A 63 27.15 -25.26 -14.84
N PHE A 64 28.39 -24.81 -14.60
CA PHE A 64 28.65 -23.59 -13.84
C PHE A 64 28.11 -22.33 -14.53
N ALA A 65 28.43 -22.12 -15.81
CA ALA A 65 27.98 -20.95 -16.56
C ALA A 65 26.45 -20.90 -16.68
N PHE A 66 25.81 -22.06 -16.88
CA PHE A 66 24.37 -22.16 -16.96
C PHE A 66 23.69 -21.93 -15.60
N ALA A 67 24.24 -22.48 -14.52
CA ALA A 67 23.74 -22.22 -13.16
C ALA A 67 23.84 -20.73 -12.80
N PHE A 68 24.94 -20.07 -13.19
CA PHE A 68 25.08 -18.62 -12.99
C PHE A 68 24.02 -17.82 -13.74
N LEU A 69 23.76 -18.15 -15.02
CA LEU A 69 22.68 -17.53 -15.80
C LEU A 69 21.30 -17.74 -15.16
N LEU A 70 21.04 -18.94 -14.63
CA LEU A 70 19.80 -19.23 -13.91
C LEU A 70 19.69 -18.42 -12.61
N LEU A 71 20.78 -18.24 -11.86
CA LEU A 71 20.78 -17.39 -10.67
C LEU A 71 20.48 -15.94 -11.01
N LEU A 72 21.02 -15.41 -12.11
CA LEU A 72 20.68 -14.07 -12.59
C LEU A 72 19.20 -13.96 -12.96
N LEU A 73 18.65 -14.96 -13.65
CA LEU A 73 17.21 -15.02 -13.97
C LEU A 73 16.35 -15.06 -12.69
N LEU A 74 16.74 -15.88 -11.71
CA LEU A 74 16.06 -15.97 -10.41
C LEU A 74 16.14 -14.65 -9.63
N LEU A 75 17.24 -13.90 -9.74
CA LEU A 75 17.36 -12.58 -9.13
C LEU A 75 16.38 -11.58 -9.75
N VAL A 76 16.22 -11.60 -11.08
CA VAL A 76 15.23 -10.78 -11.78
C VAL A 76 13.82 -11.21 -11.39
N LEU A 77 13.54 -12.51 -11.36
CA LEU A 77 12.25 -13.05 -10.95
C LEU A 77 11.92 -12.71 -9.49
N TYR A 78 12.90 -12.73 -8.60
CA TYR A 78 12.76 -12.28 -7.20
C TYR A 78 12.36 -10.81 -7.11
N ARG A 79 13.00 -9.93 -7.90
CA ARG A 79 12.66 -8.50 -7.96
C ARG A 79 11.21 -8.29 -8.41
N LEU A 80 10.76 -9.03 -9.43
CA LEU A 80 9.37 -8.99 -9.89
C LEU A 80 8.39 -9.51 -8.84
N GLY A 81 8.74 -10.61 -8.17
CA GLY A 81 7.98 -11.18 -7.06
C GLY A 81 7.72 -10.20 -5.93
N ARG A 82 8.74 -9.41 -5.56
CA ARG A 82 8.62 -8.37 -4.55
C ARG A 82 7.55 -7.33 -4.93
N THR A 83 7.45 -6.98 -6.20
CA THR A 83 6.42 -6.07 -6.71
C THR A 83 5.04 -6.72 -6.68
N ILE A 84 4.90 -7.96 -7.18
CA ILE A 84 3.64 -8.72 -7.16
C ILE A 84 3.15 -8.86 -5.71
N TRP A 85 4.04 -9.20 -4.78
CA TRP A 85 3.74 -9.33 -3.36
C TRP A 85 3.18 -8.03 -2.76
N ARG A 86 3.83 -6.89 -3.03
CA ARG A 86 3.36 -5.57 -2.56
C ARG A 86 1.98 -5.23 -3.14
N GLN A 87 1.77 -5.47 -4.43
CA GLN A 87 0.47 -5.22 -5.07
C GLN A 87 -0.62 -6.14 -4.50
N TRP A 88 -0.31 -7.41 -4.29
CA TRP A 88 -1.23 -8.35 -3.67
C TRP A 88 -1.65 -7.88 -2.27
N GLN A 89 -0.70 -7.47 -1.42
CA GLN A 89 -1.00 -6.91 -0.10
C GLN A 89 -1.90 -5.67 -0.18
N TYR A 90 -1.65 -4.79 -1.15
CA TYR A 90 -2.48 -3.61 -1.39
C TYR A 90 -3.95 -3.97 -1.64
N PHE A 91 -4.22 -5.01 -2.45
CA PHE A 91 -5.60 -5.42 -2.79
C PHE A 91 -6.26 -6.36 -1.78
N VAL A 92 -5.48 -7.08 -0.96
CA VAL A 92 -6.01 -7.93 0.11
C VAL A 92 -6.54 -7.10 1.28
N ALA A 93 -5.88 -5.97 1.59
CA ALA A 93 -6.21 -5.13 2.72
C ALA A 93 -7.69 -4.72 2.67
N GLY A 94 -8.45 -5.10 3.71
CA GLY A 94 -9.88 -4.77 3.82
C GLY A 94 -10.15 -3.41 4.49
N ARG A 95 -9.10 -2.80 5.05
CA ARG A 95 -9.17 -1.51 5.72
C ARG A 95 -7.86 -0.76 5.56
N GLU A 96 -7.95 0.55 5.62
CA GLU A 96 -6.82 1.46 5.75
C GLU A 96 -6.91 2.16 7.10
N ILE A 97 -5.78 2.37 7.74
CA ILE A 97 -5.69 3.03 9.03
C ILE A 97 -4.76 4.22 8.85
N LEU A 98 -5.29 5.42 9.08
CA LEU A 98 -4.52 6.64 9.15
C LEU A 98 -4.23 6.93 10.62
N PHE A 99 -2.96 7.12 10.95
CA PHE A 99 -2.53 7.65 12.23
C PHE A 99 -1.99 9.04 12.02
N LEU A 100 -2.65 10.01 12.63
CA LEU A 100 -2.25 11.40 12.61
C LEU A 100 -1.54 11.71 13.93
N PHE A 101 -0.25 12.00 13.84
CA PHE A 101 0.55 12.52 14.94
C PHE A 101 0.75 14.03 14.76
N ALA A 102 1.34 14.69 15.76
CA ALA A 102 1.62 16.11 15.66
C ALA A 102 2.64 16.44 14.56
N ASP A 103 3.59 15.53 14.33
CA ASP A 103 4.79 15.68 13.51
C ASP A 103 4.78 14.85 12.22
N HIS A 104 4.02 13.75 12.16
CA HIS A 104 3.98 12.86 11.00
C HIS A 104 2.62 12.16 10.82
N LEU A 105 2.35 11.74 9.59
CA LEU A 105 1.17 10.97 9.18
C LEU A 105 1.62 9.55 8.82
N VAL A 106 0.97 8.54 9.39
CA VAL A 106 1.20 7.14 9.02
C VAL A 106 -0.04 6.55 8.38
N ILE A 107 0.12 6.00 7.19
CA ILE A 107 -0.90 5.22 6.49
C ILE A 107 -0.53 3.76 6.58
N ARG A 108 -1.42 2.95 7.16
CA ARG A 108 -1.22 1.52 7.36
C ARG A 108 -2.36 0.72 6.75
N ARG A 109 -2.01 -0.26 5.90
CA ARG A 109 -2.94 -1.23 5.31
C ARG A 109 -2.66 -2.61 5.88
N PRO A 110 -3.35 -3.03 6.94
CA PRO A 110 -3.09 -4.31 7.58
C PRO A 110 -3.47 -5.49 6.69
N VAL A 111 -2.51 -6.38 6.48
CA VAL A 111 -2.70 -7.72 5.90
C VAL A 111 -2.03 -8.70 6.86
N SER A 112 -2.77 -9.17 7.86
CA SER A 112 -2.21 -9.97 8.96
C SER A 112 -0.93 -9.33 9.54
N LEU A 113 0.15 -10.10 9.74
CA LEU A 113 1.46 -9.66 10.25
C LEU A 113 2.32 -8.86 9.26
N LEU A 114 1.96 -8.80 7.96
CA LEU A 114 2.83 -8.28 6.90
C LEU A 114 2.27 -7.04 6.19
N GLY A 115 1.36 -6.30 6.84
CA GLY A 115 0.73 -5.12 6.24
C GLY A 115 1.71 -4.04 5.75
N ILE A 116 1.30 -3.28 4.75
CA ILE A 116 2.07 -2.14 4.23
C ILE A 116 1.89 -0.96 5.18
N THR A 117 3.00 -0.33 5.55
CA THR A 117 3.00 0.88 6.38
C THR A 117 3.87 1.92 5.71
N THR A 118 3.34 3.12 5.55
CA THR A 118 4.05 4.27 4.96
C THR A 118 3.90 5.44 5.92
N ALA A 119 5.00 6.12 6.23
CA ALA A 119 5.02 7.29 7.08
C ALA A 119 5.46 8.51 6.27
N TYR A 120 4.88 9.66 6.58
CA TYR A 120 5.05 10.92 5.89
C TYR A 120 5.24 12.04 6.91
N ASP A 121 6.34 12.78 6.82
CA ASP A 121 6.60 13.89 7.74
C ASP A 121 5.73 15.11 7.40
N ARG A 122 5.14 15.73 8.42
CA ARG A 122 4.21 16.86 8.30
C ARG A 122 4.74 18.04 7.46
N PRO A 123 6.01 18.49 7.57
CA PRO A 123 6.47 19.66 6.82
C PRO A 123 6.39 19.53 5.30
N TYR A 124 6.31 18.31 4.78
CA TYR A 124 6.25 18.05 3.33
C TYR A 124 4.84 17.66 2.86
N ILE A 125 3.88 17.53 3.77
CA ILE A 125 2.48 17.20 3.44
C ILE A 125 1.75 18.51 3.10
N ARG A 126 1.15 18.56 1.92
CA ARG A 126 0.21 19.63 1.54
C ARG A 126 -1.21 19.32 2.02
N PRO A 127 -2.09 20.34 2.11
CA PRO A 127 -3.49 20.13 2.47
C PRO A 127 -4.14 18.99 1.68
N PHE A 128 -5.00 18.24 2.36
CA PHE A 128 -5.74 17.15 1.76
C PHE A 128 -6.78 17.70 0.78
N TYR A 129 -7.04 17.00 -0.31
CA TYR A 129 -8.06 17.37 -1.28
C TYR A 129 -8.78 16.13 -1.82
N TYR A 130 -9.93 16.35 -2.43
CA TYR A 130 -10.62 15.29 -3.16
C TYR A 130 -10.13 15.28 -4.61
N ASP A 131 -9.60 14.14 -5.06
CA ASP A 131 -9.19 13.97 -6.44
C ASP A 131 -10.34 13.44 -7.29
N GLU A 132 -10.86 14.29 -8.18
CA GLU A 132 -11.97 13.92 -9.07
C GLU A 132 -11.60 12.80 -10.05
N PRO A 133 -10.43 12.81 -10.73
CA PRO A 133 -10.01 11.70 -11.60
C PRO A 133 -10.07 10.33 -10.93
N GLN A 134 -9.49 10.17 -9.73
CA GLN A 134 -9.43 8.87 -9.06
C GLN A 134 -10.57 8.60 -8.07
N HIS A 135 -11.46 9.57 -7.87
CA HIS A 135 -12.61 9.49 -6.96
C HIS A 135 -12.19 9.09 -5.53
N SER A 136 -11.16 9.76 -5.01
CA SER A 136 -10.60 9.43 -3.70
C SER A 136 -9.91 10.63 -3.04
N PRO A 137 -9.88 10.69 -1.70
CA PRO A 137 -9.02 11.63 -0.99
C PRO A 137 -7.54 11.45 -1.33
N ALA A 138 -6.86 12.57 -1.46
CA ALA A 138 -5.45 12.62 -1.80
C ALA A 138 -4.72 13.74 -1.05
N PHE A 139 -3.40 13.64 -1.03
CA PHE A 139 -2.50 14.72 -0.66
C PHE A 139 -1.19 14.58 -1.41
N GLU A 140 -0.45 15.68 -1.48
CA GLU A 140 0.90 15.71 -2.03
C GLU A 140 1.92 15.65 -0.89
N TYR A 141 2.93 14.80 -1.06
CA TYR A 141 4.11 14.72 -0.19
C TYR A 141 5.35 15.02 -1.02
N GLY A 142 5.84 16.25 -0.97
CA GLY A 142 6.89 16.73 -1.88
C GLY A 142 6.44 16.60 -3.35
N ASN A 143 7.06 15.67 -4.09
CA ASN A 143 6.69 15.35 -5.49
C ASN A 143 5.85 14.07 -5.63
N LEU A 144 5.44 13.46 -4.52
CA LEU A 144 4.67 12.22 -4.51
C LEU A 144 3.19 12.52 -4.34
N TYR A 145 2.39 11.96 -5.25
CA TYR A 145 0.94 11.98 -5.17
C TYR A 145 0.45 10.76 -4.39
N VAL A 146 -0.22 10.98 -3.26
CA VAL A 146 -0.63 9.90 -2.34
C VAL A 146 -2.15 9.85 -2.24
N LEU A 147 -2.69 8.68 -2.56
CA LEU A 147 -4.11 8.36 -2.47
C LEU A 147 -4.41 7.56 -1.21
N PHE A 148 -5.49 7.91 -0.54
CA PHE A 148 -6.00 7.18 0.62
C PHE A 148 -7.51 7.08 0.55
N ALA A 149 -8.12 6.29 1.45
CA ALA A 149 -9.57 6.16 1.56
C ALA A 149 -10.26 5.73 0.25
N VAL A 150 -9.54 4.97 -0.61
CA VAL A 150 -9.99 4.66 -1.97
C VAL A 150 -11.29 3.84 -1.94
N GLY A 151 -12.33 4.36 -2.59
CA GLY A 151 -13.64 3.72 -2.72
C GLY A 151 -14.70 4.21 -1.72
N LEU A 152 -14.38 5.20 -0.88
CA LEU A 152 -15.38 5.98 -0.15
C LEU A 152 -16.30 6.73 -1.13
N PRO A 153 -17.60 6.87 -0.81
CA PRO A 153 -18.49 7.78 -1.53
C PRO A 153 -17.93 9.22 -1.54
N ARG A 154 -18.22 9.99 -2.59
CA ARG A 154 -17.72 11.37 -2.74
C ARG A 154 -18.04 12.24 -1.52
N ALA A 155 -19.29 12.21 -1.04
CA ALA A 155 -19.72 13.01 0.11
C ALA A 155 -18.89 12.69 1.37
N ASP A 156 -18.72 11.41 1.67
CA ASP A 156 -17.92 10.94 2.81
C ASP A 156 -16.43 11.28 2.64
N ALA A 157 -15.91 11.18 1.42
CA ALA A 157 -14.54 11.53 1.11
C ALA A 157 -14.26 13.04 1.30
N GLU A 158 -15.17 13.91 0.85
CA GLU A 158 -15.08 15.36 1.03
C GLU A 158 -15.27 15.76 2.51
N GLU A 159 -16.15 15.07 3.25
CA GLU A 159 -16.28 15.27 4.70
C GLU A 159 -14.99 14.87 5.45
N LEU A 160 -14.39 13.73 5.08
CA LEU A 160 -13.12 13.28 5.63
C LEU A 160 -11.99 14.29 5.34
N VAL A 161 -11.91 14.80 4.11
CA VAL A 161 -10.91 15.81 3.73
C VAL A 161 -11.07 17.09 4.54
N ARG A 162 -12.28 17.63 4.67
CA ARG A 162 -12.55 18.83 5.49
C ARG A 162 -12.18 18.61 6.96
N PHE A 163 -12.54 17.46 7.51
CA PHE A 163 -12.17 17.10 8.87
C PHE A 163 -10.65 17.01 9.06
N LEU A 164 -9.95 16.39 8.11
CA LEU A 164 -8.50 16.28 8.12
C LEU A 164 -7.82 17.63 8.01
N ASN A 165 -8.24 18.50 7.09
CA ASN A 165 -7.69 19.84 6.95
C ASN A 165 -7.95 20.70 8.19
N GLY A 166 -9.17 20.71 8.73
CA GLY A 166 -9.49 21.47 9.93
C GLY A 166 -8.68 21.03 11.16
N ARG A 167 -8.19 19.79 11.21
CA ARG A 167 -7.34 19.28 12.31
C ARG A 167 -5.86 19.43 12.04
N TYR A 168 -5.42 19.16 10.81
CA TYR A 168 -4.01 19.01 10.45
C TYR A 168 -3.43 20.29 9.84
N PHE A 169 -4.27 21.14 9.24
CA PHE A 169 -3.91 22.41 8.61
C PHE A 169 -4.85 23.53 9.08
N PRO A 170 -4.89 23.84 10.39
CA PRO A 170 -5.85 24.81 10.93
C PRO A 170 -5.61 26.25 10.44
N ASP A 171 -4.39 26.55 9.97
CA ASP A 171 -3.99 27.88 9.51
C ASP A 171 -4.18 28.08 7.99
N VAL A 172 -4.66 27.05 7.29
CA VAL A 172 -4.99 27.14 5.87
C VAL A 172 -6.46 27.53 5.77
N ASP A 173 -6.72 28.84 5.70
CA ASP A 173 -8.06 29.36 5.43
C ASP A 173 -8.53 28.87 4.04
N GLU A 174 -9.75 28.30 4.00
CA GLU A 174 -10.45 27.98 2.75
C GLU A 174 -10.92 29.29 2.10
N ASP A 175 -10.03 29.97 1.37
CA ASP A 175 -10.39 31.07 0.46
C ASP A 175 -11.07 30.56 -0.83
#